data_AF-A0A972A0I3-F1
#
_entry.id   AF-A0A972A0I3-F1
#
_cell.length_a   1.000
_cell.length_b   1.000
_cell.length_c   1.000
_cell.angle_alpha   90.00
_cell.angle_beta   90.00
_cell.angle_gamma   90.00
#
_symmetry.space_group_name_H-M   'P 1'
#
loop_
_entity.id
_entity.type
_entity.pdbx_description
1 polymer ?
#
loop_
_entity_poly.entity_id
_entity_poly.type
_entity_poly.pdbx_seq_one_letter_code
_entity_poly.pdbx_strand_id
1 'polypeptide(L)'
;MGILFALYVVVYLFFGIVIKEIDVSLNFFTAVQMLFTCLIIGIMQQIFIPLDKISPLRCAVWIASGAVITVLSELVFRWFRLFPAWCFPVFTVFMILGMLFMVLAIYLELHRETKNLNHNLEKFQKKRKPEII
;
A
#
# COMPACT_ATOMS: atom_id res chain seq x y z
N MET A 1 -2.36 1.66 4.72
CA MET A 1 -2.92 2.42 3.57
C MET A 1 -3.18 3.90 3.88
N GLY A 2 -3.78 4.28 5.01
CA GLY A 2 -3.98 5.69 5.37
C GLY A 2 -2.71 6.56 5.38
N ILE A 3 -1.56 5.98 5.72
CA ILE A 3 -0.25 6.65 5.65
C ILE A 3 0.16 6.99 4.21
N LEU A 4 -0.13 6.13 3.22
CA LEU A 4 0.17 6.41 1.81
C LEU A 4 -0.73 7.51 1.26
N PHE A 5 -2.00 7.54 1.68
CA PHE A 5 -2.92 8.64 1.38
C PHE A 5 -2.46 9.96 2.00
N ALA A 6 -2.04 9.95 3.27
CA ALA A 6 -1.50 11.13 3.93
C ALA A 6 -0.22 11.64 3.24
N LEU A 7 0.68 10.73 2.86
CA LEU A 7 1.92 11.06 2.15
C LEU A 7 1.62 11.63 0.76
N TYR A 8 0.62 11.09 0.06
CA TYR A 8 0.12 11.66 -1.19
C TYR A 8 -0.42 13.09 -1.01
N VAL A 9 -1.28 13.33 -0.02
CA VAL A 9 -1.84 14.67 0.26
C VAL A 9 -0.72 15.66 0.56
N VAL A 10 0.28 15.26 1.34
CA VAL A 10 1.46 16.10 1.64
C VAL A 10 2.26 16.42 0.37
N VAL A 11 2.52 15.43 -0.48
CA VAL A 11 3.26 15.63 -1.74
C VAL A 11 2.47 16.50 -2.70
N TYR A 12 1.15 16.29 -2.82
CA TYR A 12 0.27 17.09 -3.68
C TYR A 12 0.23 18.56 -3.24
N LEU A 13 0.08 18.82 -1.94
CA LEU A 13 0.13 20.18 -1.37
C LEU A 13 1.51 20.81 -1.56
N PHE A 14 2.59 20.04 -1.41
CA PHE A 14 3.95 20.51 -1.67
C PHE A 14 4.15 20.94 -3.13
N PHE A 15 3.68 20.14 -4.09
CA PHE A 15 3.72 20.53 -5.51
C PHE A 15 2.89 21.77 -5.80
N GLY A 16 1.76 21.97 -5.10
CA GLY A 16 0.97 23.18 -5.18
C GLY A 16 1.68 24.44 -4.68
N ILE A 17 2.56 24.31 -3.69
CA ILE A 17 3.39 25.43 -3.22
C ILE A 17 4.52 25.76 -4.21
N VAL A 18 5.08 24.74 -4.87
CA VAL A 18 6.20 24.91 -5.81
C VAL A 18 5.73 25.51 -7.14
N ILE A 19 4.54 25.15 -7.63
CA ILE A 19 3.98 25.65 -8.88
C ILE A 19 3.06 26.83 -8.59
N LYS A 20 3.64 28.01 -8.32
CA LYS A 20 2.94 29.26 -7.97
C LYS A 20 1.90 29.76 -9.00
N GLU A 21 1.92 29.24 -10.22
CA GLU A 21 1.00 29.66 -11.30
C GLU A 21 -0.33 28.89 -11.32
N ILE A 22 -0.46 27.82 -10.53
CA ILE A 22 -1.68 27.02 -10.45
C ILE A 22 -2.28 27.23 -9.07
N ASP A 23 -3.53 27.67 -9.00
CA ASP A 23 -4.30 27.73 -7.75
C ASP A 23 -4.63 26.28 -7.34
N VAL A 24 -3.66 25.63 -6.69
CA VAL A 24 -3.74 24.22 -6.29
C VAL A 24 -4.63 24.13 -5.05
N SER A 25 -5.94 24.24 -5.26
CA SER A 25 -6.92 23.77 -4.29
C SER A 25 -7.20 22.31 -4.56
N LEU A 26 -6.84 21.44 -3.60
CA LEU A 26 -7.36 20.07 -3.59
C LEU A 26 -8.85 20.18 -3.27
N ASN A 27 -9.71 20.01 -4.27
CA ASN A 27 -11.15 19.97 -4.04
C ASN A 27 -11.45 18.88 -3.01
N PHE A 28 -12.21 19.23 -1.97
CA PHE A 28 -12.60 18.29 -0.91
C PHE A 28 -13.19 16.99 -1.49
N PHE A 29 -13.96 17.10 -2.57
CA PHE A 29 -14.55 15.96 -3.26
C PHE A 29 -13.50 15.03 -3.90
N THR A 30 -12.44 15.59 -4.49
CA THR A 30 -11.30 14.83 -5.02
C THR A 30 -10.58 14.08 -3.90
N ALA A 31 -10.38 14.74 -2.76
CA ALA A 31 -9.77 14.12 -1.57
C ALA A 31 -10.59 12.90 -1.10
N VAL A 32 -11.92 13.05 -1.04
CA VAL A 32 -12.84 11.99 -0.65
C VAL A 32 -12.80 10.83 -1.65
N GLN A 33 -12.82 11.11 -2.96
CA GLN A 33 -12.71 10.07 -4.01
C GLN A 33 -11.40 9.28 -3.89
N MET A 34 -10.28 9.96 -3.67
CA MET A 34 -8.98 9.32 -3.47
C MET A 34 -8.96 8.48 -2.20
N LEU A 35 -9.57 8.96 -1.11
CA LEU A 35 -9.70 8.20 0.13
C LEU A 35 -10.49 6.90 -0.10
N PHE A 36 -11.62 6.97 -0.81
CA PHE A 36 -12.40 5.78 -1.18
C PHE A 36 -11.61 4.84 -2.08
N THR A 37 -10.87 5.37 -3.05
CA THR A 37 -10.02 4.56 -3.95
C THR A 37 -8.95 3.81 -3.16
N CYS A 38 -8.25 4.49 -2.24
CA CYS A 38 -7.28 3.88 -1.36
C CYS A 38 -7.91 2.85 -0.41
N LEU A 39 -9.13 3.10 0.07
CA LEU A 39 -9.87 2.18 0.92
C LEU A 39 -10.23 0.89 0.17
N ILE A 40 -10.69 1.00 -1.08
CA ILE A 40 -10.96 -0.16 -1.95
C ILE A 40 -9.68 -0.97 -2.17
N ILE A 41 -8.56 -0.34 -2.51
CA ILE A 41 -7.27 -1.01 -2.70
C ILE A 41 -6.81 -1.71 -1.40
N GLY A 42 -7.04 -1.08 -0.25
CA GLY A 42 -6.74 -1.64 1.07
C GLY A 42 -7.62 -2.84 1.44
N ILE A 43 -8.92 -2.81 1.11
CA ILE A 43 -9.81 -3.98 1.30
C ILE A 43 -9.35 -5.13 0.38
N MET A 44 -9.03 -4.82 -0.88
CA MET A 44 -8.51 -5.82 -1.81
C MET A 44 -7.23 -6.47 -1.29
N GLN A 45 -6.35 -5.71 -0.63
CA GLN A 45 -5.15 -6.27 -0.03
C GLN A 45 -5.47 -7.41 0.95
N GLN A 46 -6.45 -7.23 1.83
CA GLN A 46 -6.85 -8.26 2.79
C GLN A 46 -7.46 -9.49 2.10
N ILE A 47 -8.15 -9.30 0.98
CA ILE A 47 -8.75 -10.38 0.19
C ILE A 47 -7.67 -11.19 -0.56
N PHE A 48 -6.72 -10.49 -1.20
CA PHE A 48 -5.70 -11.13 -2.06
C PHE A 48 -4.50 -11.67 -1.27
N ILE A 49 -4.10 -11.02 -0.17
CA ILE A 49 -2.94 -11.39 0.65
C ILE A 49 -3.42 -11.78 2.06
N PRO A 50 -3.93 -13.01 2.24
CA PRO A 50 -4.20 -13.53 3.58
C PRO A 50 -2.88 -13.71 4.35
N LEU A 51 -2.88 -13.33 5.63
CA LEU A 51 -1.70 -13.32 6.51
C LEU A 51 -0.95 -14.65 6.54
N ASP A 52 -1.66 -15.77 6.39
CA ASP A 52 -1.10 -17.10 6.58
C ASP A 52 -0.29 -17.63 5.37
N LYS A 53 -0.48 -17.06 4.18
CA LYS A 53 0.17 -17.56 2.94
C LYS A 53 0.47 -16.43 1.95
N ILE A 54 1.68 -15.88 2.04
CA ILE A 54 2.20 -14.92 1.05
C ILE A 54 2.65 -15.72 -0.18
N SER A 55 1.92 -15.56 -1.29
CA SER A 55 2.32 -16.06 -2.61
C SER A 55 2.73 -14.87 -3.50
N PRO A 56 3.89 -14.92 -4.17
CA PRO A 56 4.34 -13.83 -5.05
C PRO A 56 3.35 -13.55 -6.19
N LEU A 57 2.65 -14.58 -6.67
CA LEU A 57 1.61 -14.44 -7.69
C LEU A 57 0.43 -13.61 -7.18
N ARG A 58 -0.02 -13.84 -5.94
CA ARG A 58 -1.12 -13.07 -5.34
C ARG A 58 -0.73 -11.63 -5.07
N CYS A 59 0.51 -11.38 -4.66
CA CYS A 59 1.05 -10.02 -4.53
C CYS A 59 1.09 -9.30 -5.87
N ALA A 60 1.54 -9.98 -6.94
CA ALA A 60 1.56 -9.40 -8.29
C ALA A 60 0.15 -9.09 -8.79
N VAL A 61 -0.82 -9.99 -8.58
CA VAL A 61 -2.23 -9.76 -8.93
C VAL A 61 -2.80 -8.58 -8.15
N TRP A 62 -2.50 -8.46 -6.86
CA TRP A 62 -2.94 -7.32 -6.05
C TRP A 62 -2.35 -6.00 -6.55
N ILE A 63 -1.03 -5.93 -6.79
CA ILE A 63 -0.36 -4.73 -7.34
C ILE A 63 -0.96 -4.35 -8.70
N ALA A 64 -1.16 -5.32 -9.59
CA ALA A 64 -1.78 -5.09 -10.89
C ALA A 64 -3.20 -4.56 -10.76
N SER A 65 -4.01 -5.15 -9.87
CA SER A 65 -5.38 -4.71 -9.62
C SER A 65 -5.44 -3.29 -9.01
N GLY A 66 -4.53 -2.96 -8.09
CA GLY A 66 -4.43 -1.63 -7.49
C GLY A 66 -3.99 -0.57 -8.51
N ALA A 67 -3.06 -0.91 -9.40
CA ALA A 67 -2.65 -0.06 -10.50
C ALA A 67 -3.82 0.20 -11.47
N VAL A 68 -4.56 -0.84 -11.86
CA VAL A 68 -5.75 -0.73 -12.71
C VAL A 68 -6.80 0.18 -12.08
N ILE A 69 -7.11 0.00 -10.79
CA ILE A 69 -8.07 0.85 -10.07
C ILE A 69 -7.61 2.30 -10.02
N THR A 70 -6.31 2.53 -9.79
CA THR A 70 -5.73 3.88 -9.74
C THR A 70 -5.85 4.57 -11.11
N VAL A 71 -5.50 3.87 -12.20
CA VAL A 71 -5.60 4.38 -13.57
C VAL A 71 -7.05 4.62 -13.97
N LEU A 72 -7.96 3.70 -13.66
CA LEU A 72 -9.39 3.85 -13.95
C LEU A 72 -10.00 5.02 -13.18
N SER A 73 -9.67 5.15 -11.89
CA SER A 73 -10.16 6.27 -11.07
C SER A 73 -9.66 7.59 -11.61
N GLU A 74 -8.39 7.66 -12.00
CA GLU A 74 -7.86 8.86 -12.64
C GLU A 74 -8.57 9.18 -13.96
N LEU A 75 -8.85 8.17 -14.79
CA LEU A 75 -9.50 8.40 -16.08
C LEU A 75 -10.97 8.87 -15.92
N VAL A 76 -11.68 8.33 -14.93
CA VAL A 76 -13.08 8.66 -14.64
C VAL A 76 -13.20 10.03 -13.96
N PHE A 77 -12.38 10.29 -12.95
CA PHE A 77 -12.49 11.48 -12.11
C PHE A 77 -11.57 12.63 -12.53
N ARG A 78 -10.59 12.35 -13.40
CA ARG A 78 -9.65 13.32 -14.00
C ARG A 78 -8.93 14.16 -12.94
N TRP A 79 -8.34 13.51 -11.92
CA TRP A 79 -7.77 14.22 -10.78
C TRP A 79 -6.62 15.15 -11.16
N PHE A 80 -5.85 14.81 -12.20
CA PHE A 80 -4.73 15.62 -12.70
C PHE A 80 -5.10 16.51 -13.90
N ARG A 81 -6.39 16.79 -14.17
CA ARG A 81 -6.79 17.64 -15.31
C ARG A 81 -6.16 19.04 -15.30
N LEU A 82 -5.93 19.59 -14.11
CA LEU A 82 -5.31 20.91 -13.89
C LEU A 82 -3.78 20.85 -13.88
N PHE A 83 -3.18 19.65 -13.84
CA PHE A 83 -1.75 19.44 -13.75
C PHE A 83 -1.15 19.04 -15.10
N PRO A 84 0.16 19.25 -15.29
CA PRO A 84 0.86 18.74 -16.45
C PRO A 84 0.72 17.21 -16.60
N ALA A 85 0.67 16.71 -17.84
CA ALA A 85 0.48 15.29 -18.14
C ALA A 85 1.54 14.35 -17.55
N TRP A 86 2.72 14.86 -17.16
CA TRP A 86 3.77 14.09 -16.50
C TRP A 86 3.49 13.78 -15.03
N CYS A 87 2.55 14.50 -14.39
CA CYS A 87 2.18 14.25 -13.00
C CYS A 87 1.50 12.88 -12.83
N PHE A 88 0.69 12.47 -13.81
CA PHE A 88 0.00 11.19 -13.84
C PHE A 88 0.94 9.96 -13.79
N PRO A 89 1.94 9.81 -14.70
CA PRO A 89 2.86 8.69 -14.65
C PRO A 89 3.72 8.71 -13.38
N VAL A 90 4.14 9.88 -12.90
CA VAL A 90 4.90 9.99 -11.64
C VAL A 90 4.08 9.49 -10.44
N PHE A 91 2.81 9.90 -10.35
CA PHE A 91 1.89 9.43 -9.32
C PHE A 91 1.69 7.92 -9.38
N THR A 92 1.48 7.38 -10.58
CA THR A 92 1.28 5.94 -10.78
C THR A 92 2.51 5.14 -10.35
N VAL A 93 3.72 5.59 -10.68
CA VAL A 93 4.98 4.97 -10.22
C VAL A 93 5.11 5.02 -8.71
N PHE A 94 4.80 6.16 -8.08
CA PHE A 94 4.80 6.30 -6.62
C PHE A 94 3.82 5.35 -5.94
N MET A 95 2.62 5.18 -6.49
CA MET A 95 1.62 4.24 -5.99
C MET A 95 2.12 2.79 -6.07
N ILE A 96 2.73 2.39 -7.19
CA ILE A 96 3.31 1.05 -7.35
C ILE A 96 4.45 0.81 -6.35
N LEU A 97 5.34 1.79 -6.18
CA LEU A 97 6.42 1.71 -5.18
C LEU A 97 5.86 1.58 -3.75
N GLY A 98 4.83 2.36 -3.40
CA GLY A 98 4.16 2.26 -2.10
C GLY A 98 3.55 0.88 -1.85
N MET A 99 2.92 0.28 -2.87
CA MET A 99 2.40 -1.09 -2.80
C MET A 99 3.53 -2.12 -2.64
N LEU A 100 4.66 -1.96 -3.33
CA LEU A 100 5.83 -2.84 -3.19
C LEU A 100 6.43 -2.77 -1.78
N PHE A 101 6.60 -1.58 -1.21
CA PHE A 101 7.08 -1.42 0.16
C PHE A 101 6.14 -2.08 1.17
N MET A 102 4.82 -2.02 0.93
CA MET A 102 3.86 -2.69 1.78
C MET A 102 3.98 -4.21 1.71
N VAL A 103 4.12 -4.80 0.51
CA VAL A 103 4.35 -6.24 0.36
C VAL A 103 5.65 -6.65 1.08
N LEU A 104 6.70 -5.85 0.96
CA LEU A 104 7.96 -6.08 1.66
C LEU A 104 7.78 -6.03 3.18
N ALA A 105 7.01 -5.08 3.70
CA ALA A 105 6.73 -4.97 5.13
C ALA A 105 5.99 -6.21 5.67
N ILE A 106 4.95 -6.67 4.96
CA ILE A 106 4.21 -7.89 5.33
C ILE A 106 5.13 -9.12 5.29
N TYR A 107 6.00 -9.21 4.27
CA TYR A 107 6.97 -10.28 4.16
C TYR A 107 7.95 -10.32 5.35
N LEU A 108 8.45 -9.16 5.77
CA LEU A 108 9.33 -9.04 6.93
C LEU A 108 8.61 -9.40 8.24
N GLU A 109 7.35 -8.98 8.39
CA GLU A 109 6.53 -9.29 9.55
C GLU A 109 6.27 -10.81 9.66
N LEU A 110 5.86 -11.45 8.57
CA LEU A 110 5.66 -12.90 8.54
C LEU A 110 6.95 -13.67 8.87
N HIS A 111 8.10 -13.20 8.37
CA HIS A 111 9.38 -13.83 8.67
C HIS A 111 9.76 -13.68 10.16
N ARG A 112 9.49 -12.51 10.76
CA ARG A 112 9.70 -12.29 12.20
C ARG A 112 8.78 -13.16 13.04
N GLU A 113 7.51 -13.26 12.69
CA GLU A 113 6.55 -14.14 13.38
C GLU A 113 6.96 -15.60 13.28
N THR A 114 7.35 -16.08 12.09
CA THR A 114 7.82 -17.45 11.88
C THR A 114 9.03 -17.77 12.77
N LYS A 115 9.99 -16.84 12.85
CA LYS A 115 11.18 -17.00 13.71
C LYS A 115 10.79 -17.06 15.19
N ASN A 116 9.87 -16.20 15.62
CA ASN A 116 9.41 -16.16 17.00
C ASN A 116 8.61 -17.42 17.38
N LEU A 117 7.79 -17.92 16.44
CA LEU A 117 7.03 -19.15 16.59
C LEU A 117 7.95 -20.37 16.74
N ASN A 118 8.96 -20.49 15.88
CA ASN A 118 9.96 -21.56 15.97
C ASN A 118 10.73 -21.52 17.29
N HIS A 119 11.13 -20.33 17.75
CA HIS A 119 11.82 -20.17 19.03
C HIS A 119 10.94 -20.62 20.22
N ASN A 120 9.66 -20.25 20.21
CA ASN A 120 8.73 -20.68 21.24
C ASN A 120 8.49 -22.20 21.21
N LEU A 121 8.37 -22.81 20.03
CA LEU A 121 8.24 -24.26 19.87
C LEU A 121 9.46 -25.01 20.42
N GLU A 122 10.68 -24.56 20.13
CA GLU A 122 11.91 -25.13 20.71
C GLU A 122 11.91 -25.06 22.23
N LYS A 123 11.46 -23.94 22.80
CA LYS A 123 11.36 -23.75 24.26
C LYS A 123 10.35 -24.71 24.89
N PHE A 124 9.19 -24.91 24.25
CA PHE A 124 8.20 -25.89 24.71
C PHE A 124 8.69 -27.34 24.59
N GLN A 125 9.38 -27.70 23.50
CA GLN A 125 9.93 -29.04 23.30
C GLN A 125 11.05 -29.35 24.31
N LYS A 126 11.96 -28.40 24.58
CA LYS A 126 12.98 -28.54 25.63
C LYS A 126 12.35 -28.68 27.02
N LYS A 127 11.29 -27.94 27.31
CA LYS A 127 10.58 -28.02 28.59
C LYS A 127 9.79 -29.33 28.77
N ARG A 128 9.34 -29.96 27.67
CA ARG A 128 8.62 -31.25 27.67
C ARG A 128 9.55 -32.47 27.60
N LYS A 129 10.86 -32.29 27.44
CA LYS A 129 11.88 -33.31 27.73
C LYS A 129 12.52 -33.05 29.11
N PRO A 130 11.81 -33.20 30.24
CA PRO A 130 12.53 -33.55 31.46
C PRO A 130 13.08 -34.96 31.26
N GLU A 131 14.37 -35.10 31.54
CA GLU A 131 15.17 -36.32 31.51
C GLU A 131 14.33 -37.57 31.85
N ILE A 132 14.15 -38.44 30.85
CA ILE A 132 13.95 -39.86 31.16
C ILE A 132 15.34 -40.32 31.58
N ILE A 133 15.57 -40.28 32.89
CA ILE A 133 16.71 -40.89 33.59
C ILE A 133 16.69 -42.39 33.33
#